data_AF-A0AAE3LHD2-F1
#
_entry.id   AF-A0AAE3LHD2-F1
#
_cell.length_a   1.000
_cell.length_b   1.000
_cell.length_c   1.000
_cell.angle_alpha   90.00
_cell.angle_beta   90.00
_cell.angle_gamma   90.00
#
_symmetry.space_group_name_H-M   'P 1'
#
loop_
_entity.id
_entity.type
_entity.pdbx_description
1 polymer ?
#
loop_
_entity_poly.entity_id
_entity_poly.type
_entity_poly.pdbx_seq_one_letter_code
_entity_poly.pdbx_strand_id
1 'polypeptide(L)'
;MDITSDIYVENEPVLKNLEIWMETNKNVILINRPEIQHKETDKNLFWYVTKNGEFSKCFQAYSKTWTNFLTFADKGDYTVTLVTDYDEATGECTSISNTIEYTIE
;
A
#
# COMPACT_ATOMS: atom_id res chain seq x y z
N MET A 1 40.20 17.55 20.72
CA MET A 1 38.99 17.05 21.39
C MET A 1 37.88 17.34 20.41
N ASP A 2 37.41 16.28 19.75
CA ASP A 2 36.16 16.17 18.99
C ASP A 2 35.03 16.91 19.72
N ILE A 3 33.99 17.43 19.06
CA ILE A 3 32.99 16.64 18.34
C ILE A 3 32.42 17.45 17.16
N THR A 4 32.69 17.01 15.93
CA THR A 4 31.73 17.21 14.83
C THR A 4 30.54 16.32 15.14
N SER A 5 29.51 16.89 15.76
CA SER A 5 28.22 16.23 15.84
C SER A 5 27.64 16.30 14.43
N ASP A 6 27.99 15.33 13.60
CA ASP A 6 27.23 15.03 12.40
C ASP A 6 25.83 14.71 12.88
N ILE A 7 24.96 15.71 12.83
CA ILE A 7 23.52 15.55 13.00
C ILE A 7 23.12 14.71 11.79
N TYR A 8 23.10 13.40 11.98
CA TYR A 8 22.31 12.51 11.14
C TYR A 8 20.87 12.94 11.34
N VAL A 9 20.42 13.89 10.52
CA VAL A 9 18.99 14.03 10.26
C VAL A 9 18.64 12.73 9.56
N GLU A 10 18.05 11.79 10.29
CA GLU A 10 17.25 10.73 9.71
C GLU A 10 16.17 11.46 8.89
N ASN A 11 16.47 11.67 7.60
CA ASN A 11 15.46 12.05 6.64
C ASN A 11 14.57 10.81 6.52
N GLU A 12 13.54 10.77 7.36
CA GLU A 12 12.39 9.89 7.16
C GLU A 12 12.04 9.94 5.66
N PRO A 13 12.13 8.81 4.94
CA PRO A 13 11.84 8.81 3.53
C PRO A 13 10.38 9.26 3.37
N VAL A 14 10.18 10.40 2.72
CA VAL A 14 8.84 10.91 2.44
C VAL A 14 8.19 9.99 1.40
N LEU A 15 7.59 8.91 1.87
CA LEU A 15 6.78 7.99 1.06
C LEU A 15 5.41 8.64 0.85
N LYS A 16 5.34 9.64 -0.03
CA LYS A 16 4.07 10.29 -0.39
C LYS A 16 3.90 10.26 -1.90
N ASN A 17 2.67 9.95 -2.32
CA ASN A 17 2.22 9.99 -3.72
C ASN A 17 2.93 9.00 -4.63
N LEU A 18 3.25 7.80 -4.12
CA LEU A 18 3.73 6.72 -4.97
C LEU A 18 2.64 6.34 -5.99
N GLU A 19 3.05 6.11 -7.22
CA GLU A 19 2.13 5.68 -8.28
C GLU A 19 1.97 4.17 -8.27
N ILE A 20 0.73 3.69 -8.12
CA ILE A 20 0.34 2.30 -8.25
C ILE A 20 -0.48 2.11 -9.53
N TRP A 21 -0.32 0.94 -10.16
CA TRP A 21 -0.98 0.57 -11.40
C TRP A 21 -1.80 -0.70 -11.24
N MET A 22 -2.91 -0.78 -11.97
CA MET A 22 -3.78 -1.95 -12.01
C MET A 22 -3.78 -2.56 -13.43
N GLU A 23 -3.61 -3.87 -13.49
CA GLU A 23 -3.83 -4.67 -14.69
C GLU A 23 -4.96 -5.67 -14.46
N THR A 24 -5.86 -5.82 -15.43
CA THR A 24 -6.95 -6.80 -15.41
C THR A 24 -6.69 -7.87 -16.45
N ASN A 25 -6.71 -9.15 -16.05
CA ASN A 25 -6.54 -10.28 -16.96
C ASN A 25 -7.38 -11.47 -16.52
N LYS A 26 -8.36 -11.87 -17.35
CA LYS A 26 -9.11 -13.14 -17.22
C LYS A 26 -9.52 -13.46 -15.77
N ASN A 27 -10.09 -12.48 -15.07
CA ASN A 27 -10.57 -12.52 -13.67
C ASN A 27 -9.49 -12.32 -12.58
N VAL A 28 -8.34 -11.76 -12.92
CA VAL A 28 -7.28 -11.41 -11.97
C VAL A 28 -7.00 -9.90 -12.08
N ILE A 29 -7.09 -9.18 -10.95
CA ILE A 29 -6.59 -7.81 -10.80
C ILE A 29 -5.24 -7.95 -10.19
N LEU A 30 -4.26 -7.42 -10.89
CA LEU A 30 -2.91 -7.29 -10.43
C LEU A 30 -2.66 -5.84 -10.08
N ILE A 31 -2.16 -5.57 -8.87
CA ILE A 31 -1.75 -4.24 -8.45
C ILE A 31 -0.24 -4.21 -8.32
N ASN A 32 0.40 -3.27 -9.01
CA ASN A 32 1.84 -3.10 -8.96
C ASN A 32 2.24 -2.34 -7.69
N ARG A 33 3.11 -2.95 -6.87
CA ARG A 33 3.71 -2.28 -5.72
C ARG A 33 4.96 -1.52 -6.18
N PRO A 34 5.03 -0.19 -6.04
CA PRO A 34 6.24 0.57 -6.39
C PRO A 34 7.44 0.09 -5.58
N GLU A 35 8.62 0.17 -6.19
CA GLU A 35 9.87 -0.12 -5.50
C GLU A 35 10.21 1.02 -4.54
N ILE A 36 10.32 0.68 -3.26
CA ILE A 36 10.76 1.60 -2.21
C ILE A 36 12.18 1.19 -1.83
N GLN A 37 13.10 2.16 -1.82
CA GLN A 37 14.53 1.89 -1.67
C GLN A 37 14.94 1.44 -0.24
N HIS A 38 14.05 1.57 0.73
CA HIS A 38 14.31 1.22 2.14
C HIS A 38 13.78 -0.19 2.47
N LYS A 39 14.65 -1.07 2.94
CA LYS A 39 14.30 -2.46 3.26
C LYS A 39 13.43 -2.61 4.51
N GLU A 40 13.49 -1.65 5.43
CA GLU A 40 12.72 -1.69 6.68
C GLU A 40 11.26 -1.29 6.45
N THR A 41 10.99 -0.42 5.48
CA THR A 41 9.62 0.01 5.16
C THR A 41 8.79 -1.13 4.60
N ASP A 42 9.38 -2.09 3.87
CA ASP A 42 8.66 -3.22 3.27
C ASP A 42 7.88 -4.09 4.27
N LYS A 43 8.30 -4.12 5.54
CA LYS A 43 7.59 -4.88 6.59
C LYS A 43 6.33 -4.17 7.08
N ASN A 44 6.22 -2.86 6.87
CA ASN A 44 5.13 -2.03 7.35
C ASN A 44 4.20 -1.56 6.21
N LEU A 45 4.35 -2.11 4.99
CA LEU A 45 3.48 -1.77 3.86
C LEU A 45 2.28 -2.69 3.80
N PHE A 46 1.11 -2.10 3.63
CA PHE A 46 -0.15 -2.82 3.53
C PHE A 46 -0.98 -2.32 2.36
N TRP A 47 -1.73 -3.23 1.75
CA TRP A 47 -2.81 -2.89 0.85
C TRP A 47 -4.07 -2.67 1.69
N TYR A 48 -4.52 -1.42 1.77
CA TYR A 48 -5.78 -1.06 2.39
C TYR A 48 -6.89 -1.05 1.34
N VAL A 49 -7.98 -1.74 1.64
CA VAL A 49 -9.05 -2.00 0.68
C VAL A 49 -10.39 -1.58 1.24
N THR A 50 -11.11 -0.79 0.47
CA THR A 50 -12.53 -0.54 0.73
C THR A 50 -13.40 -1.20 -0.34
N LYS A 51 -14.62 -1.54 0.05
CA LYS A 51 -15.70 -2.00 -0.82
C LYS A 51 -16.92 -1.12 -0.53
N ASN A 52 -17.47 -0.47 -1.55
CA ASN A 52 -18.58 0.47 -1.44
C ASN A 52 -18.33 1.57 -0.39
N GLY A 53 -17.07 2.01 -0.24
CA GLY A 53 -16.66 3.01 0.74
C GLY A 53 -16.44 2.50 2.16
N GLU A 54 -16.71 1.21 2.43
CA GLU A 54 -16.50 0.59 3.74
C GLU A 54 -15.23 -0.27 3.76
N PHE A 55 -14.59 -0.36 4.93
CA PHE A 55 -13.44 -1.24 5.11
C PHE A 55 -13.77 -2.68 4.71
N SER A 56 -12.94 -3.24 3.82
CA SER A 56 -13.11 -4.61 3.32
C SER A 56 -12.01 -5.52 3.84
N LYS A 57 -10.74 -5.14 3.62
CA LYS A 57 -9.57 -5.89 4.08
C LYS A 57 -8.34 -5.00 4.14
N CYS A 58 -7.40 -5.37 5.00
CA CYS A 58 -6.04 -4.86 4.98
C CYS A 58 -5.09 -6.06 5.05
N PHE A 59 -4.06 -6.09 4.21
CA PHE A 59 -3.10 -7.18 4.20
C PHE A 59 -1.73 -6.72 3.73
N GLN A 60 -0.70 -7.35 4.25
CA GLN A 60 0.67 -6.92 4.04
C GLN A 60 1.10 -7.09 2.58
N ALA A 61 1.76 -6.06 2.05
CA ALA A 61 2.25 -5.96 0.67
C ALA A 61 3.64 -6.60 0.53
N TYR A 62 3.73 -7.91 0.81
CA TYR A 62 4.99 -8.66 1.03
C TYR A 62 5.99 -8.68 -0.15
N SER A 63 5.59 -8.44 -1.40
CA SER A 63 6.50 -8.57 -2.55
C SER A 63 6.51 -7.35 -3.46
N LYS A 64 7.69 -7.08 -4.06
CA LYS A 64 7.93 -6.09 -5.13
C LYS A 64 7.33 -6.51 -6.48
N THR A 65 6.19 -7.19 -6.46
CA THR A 65 5.56 -7.78 -7.63
C THR A 65 4.04 -7.64 -7.55
N TRP A 66 3.41 -7.70 -8.71
CA TRP A 66 1.97 -7.75 -8.91
C TRP A 66 1.25 -8.56 -7.84
N THR A 67 0.45 -7.88 -7.00
CA THR A 67 -0.38 -8.53 -5.99
C THR A 67 -1.72 -8.91 -6.62
N ASN A 68 -2.07 -10.20 -6.59
CA ASN A 68 -3.37 -10.66 -7.06
C ASN A 68 -4.48 -10.32 -6.05
N PHE A 69 -5.43 -9.52 -6.50
CA PHE A 69 -6.50 -8.99 -5.69
C PHE A 69 -7.85 -9.70 -5.89
N LEU A 70 -8.08 -10.28 -7.08
CA LEU A 70 -9.41 -10.69 -7.56
C LEU A 70 -9.82 -12.12 -7.28
N THR A 71 -8.91 -13.02 -6.86
CA THR A 71 -9.34 -14.40 -6.59
C THR A 71 -10.40 -14.52 -5.48
N PHE A 72 -10.74 -13.42 -4.79
CA PHE A 72 -11.67 -13.40 -3.64
C PHE A 72 -12.64 -12.20 -3.60
N ALA A 73 -12.87 -11.48 -4.70
CA ALA A 73 -13.66 -10.25 -4.67
C ALA A 73 -15.09 -10.45 -5.23
N ASP A 74 -16.10 -10.16 -4.41
CA ASP A 74 -17.52 -10.13 -4.80
C ASP A 74 -17.85 -8.88 -5.62
N LYS A 75 -19.03 -8.83 -6.26
CA LYS A 75 -19.58 -7.62 -6.90
C LYS A 75 -19.52 -6.38 -5.97
N GLY A 76 -19.12 -5.23 -6.51
CA GLY A 76 -19.07 -3.95 -5.81
C GLY A 76 -17.99 -3.01 -6.31
N ASP A 77 -17.95 -1.81 -5.74
CA ASP A 77 -16.96 -0.78 -6.04
C ASP A 77 -15.80 -0.88 -5.06
N TYR A 78 -14.61 -1.19 -5.53
CA TYR A 78 -13.42 -1.35 -4.72
C TYR A 78 -12.49 -0.16 -4.87
N THR A 79 -11.89 0.23 -3.75
CA THR A 79 -10.72 1.09 -3.77
C THR A 79 -9.54 0.39 -3.13
N VAL A 80 -8.35 0.65 -3.67
CA VAL A 80 -7.09 0.10 -3.15
C VAL A 80 -6.06 1.20 -3.01
N THR A 81 -5.46 1.27 -1.84
CA THR A 81 -4.41 2.24 -1.49
C THR A 81 -3.26 1.50 -0.83
N LEU A 82 -2.02 1.86 -1.18
CA LEU A 82 -0.85 1.44 -0.43
C LEU A 82 -0.71 2.33 0.80
N VAL A 83 -0.64 1.72 1.97
CA VAL A 83 -0.55 2.41 3.26
C VAL A 83 0.64 1.90 4.07
N THR A 84 1.07 2.70 5.04
CA THR A 84 2.03 2.33 6.08
C THR A 84 1.42 2.47 7.46
N ASP A 85 2.06 1.88 8.47
CA ASP A 85 1.72 2.01 9.89
C ASP A 85 0.27 1.62 10.18
N TYR A 86 -0.20 0.55 9.54
CA TYR A 86 -1.55 0.03 9.77
C TYR A 86 -1.66 -0.58 11.18
N ASP A 87 -2.57 -0.05 11.99
CA ASP A 87 -2.93 -0.57 13.30
C ASP A 87 -4.19 -1.45 13.17
N GLU A 88 -4.05 -2.75 13.46
CA GLU A 88 -5.17 -3.70 13.37
C GLU A 88 -6.28 -3.47 14.40
N ALA A 89 -5.96 -2.86 15.55
CA ALA A 89 -6.93 -2.62 16.62
C ALA A 89 -7.79 -1.37 16.35
N THR A 90 -7.21 -0.34 15.73
CA THR A 90 -7.91 0.92 15.44
C THR A 90 -8.34 1.07 13.98
N GLY A 91 -7.68 0.35 13.07
CA GLY A 91 -7.84 0.50 11.61
C GLY A 91 -7.14 1.74 11.04
N GLU A 92 -6.40 2.50 11.87
CA GLU A 92 -5.67 3.70 11.43
C GLU A 92 -4.49 3.31 10.55
N CYS A 93 -4.20 4.14 9.53
CA CYS A 93 -3.05 3.99 8.66
C CYS A 93 -2.71 5.31 7.95
N THR A 94 -1.53 5.37 7.35
CA THR A 94 -1.09 6.50 6.54
C THR A 94 -0.99 6.10 5.07
N SER A 95 -1.77 6.74 4.21
CA SER A 95 -1.69 6.54 2.76
C SER A 95 -0.38 7.08 2.18
N ILE A 96 0.28 6.27 1.37
CA ILE A 96 1.56 6.62 0.73
C ILE A 96 1.51 6.60 -0.81
N SER A 97 0.39 6.16 -1.40
CA SER A 97 0.17 6.11 -2.86
C SER A 97 -1.08 6.87 -3.30
N ASN A 98 -1.26 7.00 -4.61
CA ASN A 98 -2.60 7.22 -5.17
C ASN A 98 -3.54 6.05 -4.83
N THR A 99 -4.84 6.31 -4.93
CA THR A 99 -5.88 5.29 -4.79
C THR A 99 -6.31 4.81 -6.18
N ILE A 100 -6.45 3.51 -6.35
CA ILE A 100 -7.06 2.91 -7.55
C ILE A 100 -8.51 2.59 -7.23
N GLU A 101 -9.40 2.89 -8.16
CA GLU A 101 -10.83 2.57 -8.09
C GLU A 101 -11.17 1.53 -9.18
N TYR A 102 -11.98 0.54 -8.82
CA TYR A 102 -12.42 -0.50 -9.75
C TYR A 102 -13.76 -1.10 -9.36
N THR A 103 -14.63 -1.31 -10.34
CA THR A 103 -15.95 -1.92 -10.15
C THR A 103 -15.97 -3.35 -10.67
N ILE A 104 -16.41 -4.29 -9.82
CA ILE A 104 -16.79 -5.65 -10.23
C ILE A 104 -18.30 -5.64 -10.47
N GLU A 105 -18.72 -5.97 -11.70
CA GLU A 105 -20.12 -6.07 -12.12
C GLU A 105 -20.77 -7.43 -11.84
#